data_AF-A0A9W6CYT2-F1
#
_entry.id   AF-A0A9W6CYT2-F1
#
_cell.length_a   1.000
_cell.length_b   1.000
_cell.length_c   1.000
_cell.angle_alpha   90.00
_cell.angle_beta   90.00
_cell.angle_gamma   90.00
#
_symmetry.space_group_name_H-M   'P 1'
#
loop_
_entity.id
_entity.type
_entity.pdbx_description
1 polymer ?
#
loop_
_entity_poly.entity_id
_entity_poly.type
_entity_poly.pdbx_seq_one_letter_code
_entity_poly.pdbx_strand_id
1 'polypeptide(L)'
;MSELVDVGELAQRRPAASVIAECLREQASVPPNTAVQRFFGVSPVGRAAEPWYVGALGELEVARRLERLGDGWHVLHSVPVGTAGSDLDHVAIGPGGVFTINTKHHRGASVWVGARRILVNGQRTDHLRNAEHEANRTAKLLSTATRMPLEATPVLAIVGARRLTVRERPPRVVVLPADVLVRWLRRRPGVLAPEEVGRLVASAALPSTWGQSGGVVEADHDAFERLRREVGRARRRRMAWGGVVMAAAVAALVVAVGLALGTLVGTA
;
A
#
# COMPACT_ATOMS: atom_id res chain seq x y z
N MET A 1 13.08 -9.71 -40.29
CA MET A 1 13.82 -8.82 -39.37
C MET A 1 13.24 -9.06 -37.99
N SER A 2 13.99 -9.75 -37.14
CA SER A 2 13.52 -10.35 -35.89
C SER A 2 12.97 -9.28 -34.95
N GLU A 3 11.68 -9.36 -34.66
CA GLU A 3 11.01 -8.59 -33.61
C GLU A 3 11.55 -9.14 -32.28
N LEU A 4 12.53 -8.44 -31.71
CA LEU A 4 12.98 -8.66 -30.35
C LEU A 4 11.80 -8.29 -29.45
N VAL A 5 11.01 -9.29 -29.07
CA VAL A 5 9.98 -9.15 -28.04
C VAL A 5 10.70 -8.68 -26.76
N ASP A 6 10.47 -7.41 -26.42
CA ASP A 6 11.01 -6.75 -25.24
C ASP A 6 10.52 -7.47 -23.99
N VAL A 7 11.37 -8.34 -23.44
CA VAL A 7 11.12 -9.10 -22.21
C VAL A 7 11.06 -8.20 -20.96
N GLY A 8 11.12 -6.87 -21.10
CA GLY A 8 11.34 -5.89 -20.03
C GLY A 8 10.15 -5.03 -19.60
N GLU A 9 9.01 -5.01 -20.29
CA GLU A 9 8.00 -3.96 -20.08
C GLU A 9 7.32 -4.02 -18.69
N LEU A 10 6.96 -5.21 -18.19
CA LEU A 10 6.35 -5.34 -16.84
C LEU A 10 7.38 -5.30 -15.71
N ALA A 11 8.61 -5.77 -15.96
CA ALA A 11 9.67 -5.77 -14.95
C ALA A 11 10.11 -4.34 -14.58
N GLN A 12 9.90 -3.38 -15.49
CA GLN A 12 10.23 -1.96 -15.29
C GLN A 12 9.05 -1.15 -14.75
N ARG A 13 7.86 -1.75 -14.57
CA ARG A 13 6.71 -1.02 -14.05
C ARG A 13 6.98 -0.55 -12.62
N ARG A 14 6.63 0.71 -12.40
CA ARG A 14 6.71 1.32 -11.09
C ARG A 14 5.53 0.87 -10.22
N PRO A 15 5.73 0.74 -8.90
CA PRO A 15 4.67 0.41 -7.96
C PRO A 15 3.61 1.49 -7.85
N ALA A 16 2.38 1.09 -7.51
CA ALA A 16 1.24 1.96 -7.28
C ALA A 16 0.78 2.78 -8.49
N ALA A 17 1.11 2.36 -9.71
CA ALA A 17 0.86 3.19 -10.90
C ALA A 17 -0.64 3.51 -11.07
N SER A 18 -1.52 2.51 -11.06
CA SER A 18 -2.95 2.72 -11.24
C SER A 18 -3.56 3.56 -10.13
N VAL A 19 -3.21 3.28 -8.87
CA VAL A 19 -3.72 4.02 -7.70
C VAL A 19 -3.19 5.46 -7.65
N ILE A 20 -1.96 5.71 -8.11
CA ILE A 20 -1.43 7.07 -8.27
C ILE A 20 -2.20 7.82 -9.37
N ALA A 21 -2.44 7.19 -10.52
CA ALA A 21 -3.19 7.81 -11.61
C ALA A 21 -4.62 8.18 -11.17
N GLU A 22 -5.30 7.28 -10.45
CA GLU A 22 -6.61 7.54 -9.82
C GLU A 22 -6.55 8.70 -8.83
N CYS A 23 -5.55 8.70 -7.94
CA CYS A 23 -5.36 9.77 -6.96
C CYS A 23 -5.20 11.13 -7.63
N LEU A 24 -4.36 11.22 -8.66
CA LEU A 24 -4.08 12.49 -9.34
C LEU A 24 -5.27 12.98 -10.16
N ARG A 25 -6.05 12.06 -10.75
CA ARG A 25 -7.29 12.42 -11.47
C ARG A 25 -8.33 13.01 -10.53
N GLU A 26 -8.61 12.36 -9.40
CA GLU A 26 -9.54 12.87 -8.40
C GLU A 26 -9.03 14.20 -7.82
N GLN A 27 -7.72 14.29 -7.58
CA GLN A 27 -7.08 15.49 -7.05
C GLN A 27 -7.10 16.67 -8.03
N ALA A 28 -7.14 16.44 -9.35
CA ALA A 28 -7.18 17.51 -10.35
C ALA A 28 -8.43 18.40 -10.22
N SER A 29 -9.51 17.89 -9.64
CA SER A 29 -10.74 18.64 -9.37
C SER A 29 -10.70 19.48 -8.09
N VAL A 30 -9.65 19.35 -7.28
CA VAL A 30 -9.55 19.96 -5.96
C VAL A 30 -8.88 21.35 -6.06
N PRO A 31 -9.55 22.44 -5.64
CA PRO A 31 -8.95 23.77 -5.63
C PRO A 31 -7.71 23.84 -4.74
N PRO A 32 -6.68 24.61 -5.12
CA PRO A 32 -5.50 24.78 -4.28
C PRO A 32 -5.84 25.49 -2.97
N ASN A 33 -5.21 25.07 -1.87
CA ASN A 33 -5.40 25.70 -0.57
C ASN A 33 -5.03 27.19 -0.60
N THR A 34 -5.87 28.04 0.02
CA THR A 34 -5.61 29.48 0.18
C THR A 34 -4.40 29.74 1.09
N ALA A 35 -3.89 30.97 1.11
CA ALA A 35 -2.78 31.35 1.99
C ALA A 35 -3.07 31.04 3.47
N VAL A 36 -4.29 31.34 3.92
CA VAL A 36 -4.77 31.06 5.30
C VAL A 36 -4.82 29.55 5.57
N GLN A 37 -5.39 28.76 4.66
CA GLN A 37 -5.45 27.29 4.81
C GLN A 37 -4.04 26.66 4.85
N ARG A 38 -3.14 27.15 4.00
CA ARG A 38 -1.73 26.71 3.98
C ARG A 38 -1.01 27.07 5.27
N PHE A 39 -1.32 28.22 5.87
CA PHE A 39 -0.75 28.69 7.13
C PHE A 39 -1.13 27.77 8.30
N PHE A 40 -2.40 27.38 8.39
CA PHE A 40 -2.88 26.44 9.43
C PHE A 40 -2.60 24.96 9.14
N GLY A 41 -2.01 24.62 7.98
CA GLY A 41 -1.64 23.24 7.66
C GLY A 41 -2.83 22.35 7.29
N VAL A 42 -3.84 22.92 6.63
CA VAL A 42 -4.92 22.16 5.98
C VAL A 42 -4.32 21.23 4.93
N SER A 43 -4.77 19.97 4.89
CA SER A 43 -4.31 18.99 3.89
C SER A 43 -4.68 19.46 2.49
N PRO A 44 -3.80 19.36 1.48
CA PRO A 44 -4.16 19.66 0.09
C PRO A 44 -5.00 18.55 -0.55
N VAL A 45 -5.01 17.33 0.03
CA VAL A 45 -5.72 16.17 -0.55
C VAL A 45 -7.23 16.31 -0.36
N GLY A 46 -7.97 16.23 -1.46
CA GLY A 46 -9.43 16.26 -1.44
C GLY A 46 -10.05 14.95 -0.91
N ARG A 47 -11.30 15.02 -0.43
CA ARG A 47 -11.99 13.85 0.15
C ARG A 47 -12.11 12.65 -0.81
N ALA A 48 -12.34 12.91 -2.10
CA ALA A 48 -12.43 11.86 -3.12
C ALA A 48 -11.05 11.24 -3.46
N ALA A 49 -9.98 12.04 -3.38
CA ALA A 49 -8.62 11.58 -3.63
C ALA A 49 -7.99 10.87 -2.41
N GLU A 50 -8.47 11.13 -1.18
CA GLU A 50 -7.87 10.60 0.05
C GLU A 50 -7.75 9.06 0.09
N PRO A 51 -8.76 8.25 -0.28
CA PRO A 51 -8.62 6.79 -0.30
C PRO A 51 -7.52 6.32 -1.26
N TRP A 52 -7.43 6.93 -2.45
CA TRP A 52 -6.41 6.62 -3.45
C TRP A 52 -5.02 7.06 -2.99
N TYR A 53 -4.90 8.26 -2.41
CA TYR A 53 -3.66 8.76 -1.83
C TYR A 53 -3.14 7.81 -0.73
N VAL A 54 -4.02 7.37 0.18
CA VAL A 54 -3.67 6.42 1.24
C VAL A 54 -3.31 5.05 0.66
N GLY A 55 -4.04 4.58 -0.36
CA GLY A 55 -3.73 3.34 -1.09
C GLY A 55 -2.32 3.36 -1.68
N ALA A 56 -2.00 4.40 -2.47
CA ALA A 56 -0.70 4.55 -3.10
C ALA A 56 0.43 4.62 -2.07
N LEU A 57 0.25 5.32 -0.94
CA LEU A 57 1.23 5.30 0.14
C LEU A 57 1.48 3.90 0.71
N GLY A 58 0.44 3.06 0.75
CA GLY A 58 0.54 1.68 1.22
C GLY A 58 1.36 0.83 0.25
N GLU A 59 1.00 0.86 -1.03
CA GLU A 59 1.68 0.09 -2.07
C GLU A 59 3.14 0.51 -2.25
N LEU A 60 3.44 1.81 -2.24
CA LEU A 60 4.82 2.29 -2.27
C LEU A 60 5.63 1.82 -1.05
N GLU A 61 5.01 1.77 0.14
CA GLU A 61 5.68 1.27 1.35
C GLU A 61 5.91 -0.24 1.28
N VAL A 62 4.99 -1.03 0.73
CA VAL A 62 5.18 -2.47 0.54
C VAL A 62 6.25 -2.73 -0.53
N ALA A 63 6.21 -2.03 -1.67
CA ALA A 63 7.23 -2.14 -2.71
C ALA A 63 8.64 -1.88 -2.18
N ARG A 64 8.83 -0.76 -1.46
CA ARG A 64 10.11 -0.41 -0.80
C ARG A 64 10.59 -1.50 0.18
N ARG A 65 9.66 -2.23 0.81
CA ARG A 65 10.04 -3.36 1.68
C ARG A 65 10.49 -4.54 0.86
N LEU A 66 9.77 -4.86 -0.22
CA LEU A 66 10.03 -5.98 -1.11
C LEU A 66 11.38 -5.88 -1.83
N GLU A 67 11.91 -4.67 -2.06
CA GLU A 67 13.30 -4.44 -2.51
C GLU A 67 14.35 -5.14 -1.65
N ARG A 68 14.02 -5.44 -0.37
CA ARG A 68 14.91 -6.12 0.57
C ARG A 68 14.77 -7.64 0.55
N LEU A 69 14.12 -8.26 -0.44
CA LEU A 69 14.03 -9.72 -0.51
C LEU A 69 15.39 -10.36 -0.84
N GLY A 70 16.23 -9.69 -1.62
CA GLY A 70 17.56 -10.17 -2.00
C GLY A 70 17.53 -11.21 -3.11
N ASP A 71 18.65 -11.88 -3.31
CA ASP A 71 18.89 -12.73 -4.48
C ASP A 71 17.87 -13.87 -4.62
N GLY A 72 17.55 -14.19 -5.87
CA GLY A 72 16.57 -15.22 -6.24
C GLY A 72 15.12 -14.78 -6.13
N TRP A 73 14.83 -13.58 -5.62
CA TRP A 73 13.48 -13.00 -5.61
C TRP A 73 13.33 -11.94 -6.69
N HIS A 74 12.20 -11.99 -7.40
CA HIS A 74 11.79 -11.05 -8.42
C HIS A 74 10.40 -10.53 -8.09
N VAL A 75 10.19 -9.23 -8.24
CA VAL A 75 8.91 -8.60 -7.90
C VAL A 75 8.45 -7.80 -9.10
N LEU A 76 7.24 -8.11 -9.55
CA LEU A 76 6.52 -7.34 -10.55
C LEU A 76 5.52 -6.44 -9.83
N HIS A 77 5.34 -5.22 -10.32
CA HIS A 77 4.45 -4.24 -9.74
C HIS A 77 3.38 -3.79 -10.73
N SER A 78 2.21 -3.42 -10.22
CA SER A 78 1.10 -2.90 -11.05
C SER A 78 0.79 -3.84 -12.22
N VAL A 79 0.68 -5.14 -11.91
CA VAL A 79 0.55 -6.22 -12.89
C VAL A 79 -0.91 -6.27 -13.36
N PRO A 80 -1.19 -6.10 -14.66
CA PRO A 80 -2.56 -6.01 -15.14
C PRO A 80 -3.21 -7.39 -15.00
N VAL A 81 -4.41 -7.49 -14.41
CA VAL A 81 -5.11 -8.78 -14.29
C VAL A 81 -6.58 -8.70 -14.66
N GLY A 82 -6.93 -9.30 -15.80
CA GLY A 82 -8.31 -9.43 -16.29
C GLY A 82 -8.73 -8.31 -17.24
N THR A 83 -10.03 -8.19 -17.50
CA THR A 83 -10.57 -7.34 -18.58
C THR A 83 -11.14 -5.99 -18.13
N ALA A 84 -11.21 -5.74 -16.81
CA ALA A 84 -11.88 -4.57 -16.22
C ALA A 84 -10.92 -3.53 -15.61
N GLY A 85 -9.65 -3.52 -16.02
CA GLY A 85 -8.68 -2.51 -15.57
C GLY A 85 -8.19 -2.65 -14.12
N SER A 86 -8.44 -3.79 -13.46
CA SER A 86 -7.87 -4.08 -12.15
C SER A 86 -6.44 -4.61 -12.31
N ASP A 87 -5.51 -4.06 -11.53
CA ASP A 87 -4.14 -4.55 -11.40
C ASP A 87 -3.93 -5.27 -10.06
N LEU A 88 -2.90 -6.11 -10.01
CA LEU A 88 -2.32 -6.59 -8.77
C LEU A 88 -1.26 -5.59 -8.35
N ASP A 89 -1.29 -5.21 -7.07
CA ASP A 89 -0.28 -4.32 -6.51
C ASP A 89 1.12 -4.91 -6.76
N HIS A 90 1.36 -6.15 -6.33
CA HIS A 90 2.63 -6.86 -6.53
C HIS A 90 2.48 -8.38 -6.75
N VAL A 91 3.39 -8.94 -7.57
CA VAL A 91 3.61 -10.38 -7.70
C VAL A 91 5.07 -10.66 -7.35
N ALA A 92 5.32 -11.45 -6.30
CA ALA A 92 6.65 -11.89 -5.92
C ALA A 92 6.87 -13.34 -6.36
N ILE A 93 7.99 -13.60 -7.04
CA ILE A 93 8.41 -14.91 -7.52
C ILE A 93 9.80 -15.18 -6.95
N GLY A 94 9.99 -16.31 -6.29
CA GLY A 94 11.30 -16.70 -5.77
C GLY A 94 11.32 -18.15 -5.30
N PRO A 95 12.34 -18.56 -4.51
CA PRO A 95 12.51 -19.96 -4.11
C PRO A 95 11.29 -20.52 -3.38
N GLY A 96 10.56 -19.65 -2.66
CA GLY A 96 9.35 -20.01 -1.92
C GLY A 96 8.09 -20.23 -2.75
N GLY A 97 8.12 -19.99 -4.06
CA GLY A 97 6.95 -20.06 -4.95
C GLY A 97 6.53 -18.69 -5.50
N VAL A 98 5.26 -18.61 -5.94
CA VAL A 98 4.62 -17.39 -6.46
C VAL A 98 3.66 -16.82 -5.42
N PHE A 99 3.70 -15.51 -5.21
CA PHE A 99 2.86 -14.81 -4.24
C PHE A 99 2.19 -13.60 -4.89
N THR A 100 0.88 -13.51 -4.81
CA THR A 100 0.17 -12.25 -5.09
C THR A 100 0.06 -11.47 -3.79
N ILE A 101 0.52 -10.22 -3.80
CA ILE A 101 0.58 -9.39 -2.60
C ILE A 101 -0.32 -8.19 -2.84
N ASN A 102 -1.40 -8.13 -2.06
CA ASN A 102 -2.33 -7.01 -2.07
C ASN A 102 -2.14 -6.20 -0.78
N THR A 103 -2.04 -4.89 -0.93
CA THR A 103 -1.75 -3.93 0.11
C THR A 103 -3.05 -3.32 0.64
N LYS A 104 -3.22 -3.36 1.96
CA LYS A 104 -4.35 -2.70 2.63
C LYS A 104 -3.84 -1.71 3.67
N HIS A 105 -3.84 -0.44 3.29
CA HIS A 105 -3.44 0.66 4.17
C HIS A 105 -4.62 1.14 5.01
N HIS A 106 -4.60 0.81 6.30
CA HIS A 106 -5.63 1.15 7.26
C HIS A 106 -5.07 2.04 8.38
N ARG A 107 -4.60 3.23 8.02
CA ARG A 107 -3.93 4.17 8.94
C ARG A 107 -4.78 4.43 10.19
N GLY A 108 -4.24 4.05 11.36
CA GLY A 108 -4.89 4.30 12.66
C GLY A 108 -6.07 3.38 12.99
N ALA A 109 -6.47 2.50 12.07
CA ALA A 109 -7.64 1.65 12.24
C ALA A 109 -7.38 0.44 13.15
N SER A 110 -8.45 -0.17 13.63
CA SER A 110 -8.44 -1.51 14.22
C SER A 110 -8.86 -2.53 13.16
N VAL A 111 -7.97 -3.47 12.86
CA VAL A 111 -8.20 -4.56 11.91
C VAL A 111 -8.37 -5.86 12.68
N TRP A 112 -9.47 -6.56 12.43
CA TRP A 112 -9.75 -7.88 13.00
C TRP A 112 -9.81 -8.91 11.87
N VAL A 113 -9.13 -10.03 12.04
CA VAL A 113 -9.05 -11.11 11.05
C VAL A 113 -9.66 -12.38 11.64
N GLY A 114 -10.66 -12.92 10.95
CA GLY A 114 -11.22 -14.25 11.22
C GLY A 114 -11.10 -15.16 10.00
N ALA A 115 -11.51 -16.43 10.13
CA ALA A 115 -11.27 -17.45 9.10
C ALA A 115 -11.86 -17.13 7.72
N ARG A 116 -12.98 -16.39 7.65
CA ARG A 116 -13.71 -16.10 6.40
C ARG A 116 -13.89 -14.62 6.10
N ARG A 117 -13.47 -13.72 6.99
CA ARG A 117 -13.69 -12.27 6.81
C ARG A 117 -12.68 -11.43 7.58
N ILE A 118 -12.46 -10.22 7.09
CA ILE A 118 -11.73 -9.16 7.78
C ILE A 118 -12.73 -8.06 8.15
N LEU A 119 -12.56 -7.50 9.35
CA LEU A 119 -13.28 -6.30 9.78
C LEU A 119 -12.29 -5.14 9.94
N VAL A 120 -12.65 -3.96 9.44
CA VAL A 120 -11.88 -2.72 9.62
C VAL A 120 -12.78 -1.73 10.34
N ASN A 121 -12.39 -1.33 11.56
CA ASN A 121 -13.24 -0.53 12.46
C ASN A 121 -14.66 -1.09 12.61
N GLY A 122 -14.77 -2.42 12.70
CA GLY A 122 -16.05 -3.14 12.83
C GLY A 122 -16.80 -3.38 11.52
N GLN A 123 -16.39 -2.77 10.41
CA GLN A 123 -17.05 -2.92 9.10
C GLN A 123 -16.50 -4.12 8.32
N ARG A 124 -17.38 -4.90 7.72
CA ARG A 124 -17.03 -6.09 6.92
C ARG A 124 -16.35 -5.70 5.62
N THR A 125 -15.35 -6.47 5.20
CA THR A 125 -14.67 -6.28 3.92
C THR A 125 -14.61 -7.57 3.11
N ASP A 126 -14.40 -7.41 1.81
CA ASP A 126 -14.25 -8.51 0.84
C ASP A 126 -12.79 -8.87 0.55
N HIS A 127 -11.84 -8.40 1.37
CA HIS A 127 -10.40 -8.51 1.08
C HIS A 127 -9.92 -9.95 0.87
N LEU A 128 -10.42 -10.90 1.66
CA LEU A 128 -10.05 -12.31 1.51
C LEU A 128 -10.52 -12.88 0.18
N ARG A 129 -11.79 -12.66 -0.17
CA ARG A 129 -12.38 -13.15 -1.43
C ARG A 129 -11.63 -12.59 -2.64
N ASN A 130 -11.36 -11.29 -2.64
CA ASN A 130 -10.68 -10.63 -3.75
C ASN A 130 -9.24 -11.16 -3.90
N ALA A 131 -8.49 -11.28 -2.79
CA ALA A 131 -7.13 -11.83 -2.81
C ALA A 131 -7.09 -13.28 -3.32
N GLU A 132 -8.04 -14.12 -2.91
CA GLU A 132 -8.16 -15.49 -3.44
C GLU A 132 -8.43 -15.51 -4.95
N HIS A 133 -9.35 -14.68 -5.44
CA HIS A 133 -9.63 -14.61 -6.88
C HIS A 133 -8.43 -14.12 -7.69
N GLU A 134 -7.72 -13.12 -7.18
CA GLU A 134 -6.49 -12.59 -7.76
C GLU A 134 -5.40 -13.67 -7.84
N ALA A 135 -5.12 -14.37 -6.75
CA ALA A 135 -4.16 -15.48 -6.72
C ALA A 135 -4.54 -16.60 -7.69
N ASN A 136 -5.79 -17.05 -7.68
CA ASN A 136 -6.25 -18.13 -8.56
C ASN A 136 -6.12 -17.74 -10.04
N ARG A 137 -6.39 -16.47 -10.38
CA ARG A 137 -6.20 -15.96 -11.74
C ARG A 137 -4.72 -15.94 -12.12
N THR A 138 -3.85 -15.44 -11.25
CA THR A 138 -2.39 -15.44 -11.47
C THR A 138 -1.86 -16.85 -11.68
N ALA A 139 -2.23 -17.78 -10.81
CA ALA A 139 -1.86 -19.18 -10.91
C ALA A 139 -2.26 -19.77 -12.27
N LYS A 140 -3.50 -19.55 -12.71
CA LYS A 140 -4.00 -20.03 -14.01
C LYS A 140 -3.23 -19.44 -15.19
N LEU A 141 -2.99 -18.13 -15.19
CA LEU A 141 -2.30 -17.43 -16.28
C LEU A 141 -0.85 -17.89 -16.41
N LEU A 142 -0.11 -17.89 -15.29
CA LEU A 142 1.27 -18.38 -15.28
C LEU A 142 1.34 -19.86 -15.63
N SER A 143 0.42 -20.70 -15.14
CA SER A 143 0.42 -22.13 -15.45
C SER A 143 0.26 -22.38 -16.95
N THR A 144 -0.58 -21.58 -17.60
CA THR A 144 -0.82 -21.65 -19.04
C THR A 144 0.43 -21.21 -19.80
N ALA A 145 1.03 -20.09 -19.41
CA ALA A 145 2.22 -19.54 -20.06
C ALA A 145 3.44 -20.46 -19.93
N THR A 146 3.64 -21.08 -18.76
CA THR A 146 4.78 -21.98 -18.51
C THR A 146 4.49 -23.45 -18.81
N ARG A 147 3.25 -23.81 -19.17
CA ARG A 147 2.77 -25.20 -19.36
C ARG A 147 3.09 -26.11 -18.18
N MET A 148 2.94 -25.58 -16.96
CA MET A 148 3.22 -26.27 -15.70
C MET A 148 2.17 -25.90 -14.67
N PRO A 149 1.61 -26.83 -13.88
CA PRO A 149 0.68 -26.47 -12.83
C PRO A 149 1.39 -25.63 -11.75
N LEU A 150 0.85 -24.45 -11.46
CA LEU A 150 1.34 -23.54 -10.45
C LEU A 150 0.24 -23.18 -9.46
N GLU A 151 0.66 -22.95 -8.22
CA GLU A 151 -0.16 -22.29 -7.22
C GLU A 151 0.45 -20.92 -6.91
N ALA A 152 -0.41 -19.91 -6.77
CA ALA A 152 -0.02 -18.60 -6.26
C ALA A 152 -0.61 -18.44 -4.85
N THR A 153 0.22 -18.07 -3.88
CA THR A 153 -0.23 -17.83 -2.51
C THR A 153 -0.71 -16.39 -2.36
N PRO A 154 -1.98 -16.13 -2.02
CA PRO A 154 -2.46 -14.78 -1.77
C PRO A 154 -2.00 -14.26 -0.41
N VAL A 155 -1.46 -13.04 -0.42
CA VAL A 155 -0.97 -12.33 0.76
C VAL A 155 -1.65 -10.97 0.86
N LEU A 156 -2.25 -10.70 2.02
CA LEU A 156 -2.73 -9.37 2.40
C LEU A 156 -1.74 -8.70 3.34
N ALA A 157 -1.03 -7.70 2.83
CA ALA A 157 -0.10 -6.88 3.60
C ALA A 157 -0.83 -5.69 4.23
N ILE A 158 -1.00 -5.72 5.55
CA ILE A 158 -1.67 -4.66 6.31
C ILE A 158 -0.67 -3.56 6.66
N VAL A 159 -0.93 -2.33 6.22
CA VAL A 159 -0.08 -1.15 6.44
C VAL A 159 -0.79 -0.18 7.39
N GLY A 160 -0.07 0.38 8.35
CA GLY A 160 -0.51 1.53 9.15
C GLY A 160 -1.64 1.28 10.17
N ALA A 161 -2.11 0.04 10.33
CA ALA A 161 -3.11 -0.32 11.33
C ALA A 161 -2.59 -0.03 12.74
N ARG A 162 -3.43 0.60 13.58
CA ARG A 162 -3.12 0.82 15.01
C ARG A 162 -3.12 -0.50 15.78
N ARG A 163 -4.00 -1.42 15.39
CA ARG A 163 -4.16 -2.75 15.98
C ARG A 163 -4.52 -3.75 14.89
N LEU A 164 -3.80 -4.87 14.84
CA LEU A 164 -4.15 -6.03 14.04
C LEU A 164 -4.40 -7.22 14.98
N THR A 165 -5.64 -7.67 15.06
CA THR A 165 -6.05 -8.82 15.88
C THR A 165 -6.37 -9.99 14.96
N VAL A 166 -5.54 -11.03 14.98
CA VAL A 166 -5.82 -12.29 14.26
C VAL A 166 -6.48 -13.25 15.22
N ARG A 167 -7.80 -13.43 15.09
CA ARG A 167 -8.56 -14.37 15.91
C ARG A 167 -8.48 -15.78 15.35
N GLU A 168 -8.63 -15.90 14.04
CA GLU A 168 -8.51 -17.14 13.28
C GLU A 168 -7.79 -16.84 11.97
N ARG A 169 -6.88 -17.73 11.57
CA ARG A 169 -6.15 -17.58 10.31
C ARG A 169 -7.03 -18.04 9.15
N PRO A 170 -7.23 -17.21 8.11
CA PRO A 170 -7.89 -17.67 6.89
C PRO A 170 -7.10 -18.84 6.27
N PRO A 171 -7.77 -19.91 5.82
CA PRO A 171 -7.08 -21.12 5.36
C PRO A 171 -6.33 -20.92 4.04
N ARG A 172 -6.78 -19.97 3.21
CA ARG A 172 -6.27 -19.76 1.85
C ARG A 172 -5.46 -18.48 1.67
N VAL A 173 -5.62 -17.50 2.58
CA VAL A 173 -5.00 -16.17 2.47
C VAL A 173 -4.12 -15.90 3.67
N VAL A 174 -2.89 -15.51 3.39
CA VAL A 174 -1.94 -15.08 4.41
C VAL A 174 -2.21 -13.61 4.73
N VAL A 175 -2.61 -13.30 5.96
CA VAL A 175 -2.81 -11.92 6.41
C VAL A 175 -1.72 -11.56 7.41
N LEU A 176 -0.94 -10.53 7.13
CA LEU A 176 0.18 -10.13 7.98
C LEU A 176 0.42 -8.61 7.97
N PRO A 177 1.05 -8.07 9.03
CA PRO A 177 1.61 -6.73 9.00
C PRO A 177 2.70 -6.59 7.93
N ALA A 178 2.72 -5.49 7.18
CA ALA A 178 3.70 -5.27 6.11
C ALA A 178 5.16 -5.32 6.56
N ASP A 179 5.45 -5.07 7.84
CA ASP A 179 6.79 -5.17 8.42
C ASP A 179 7.29 -6.58 8.67
N VAL A 180 6.40 -7.57 8.68
CA VAL A 180 6.74 -8.99 8.78
C VAL A 180 6.89 -9.63 7.39
N LEU A 181 6.31 -9.02 6.34
CA LEU A 181 6.20 -9.57 4.98
C LEU A 181 7.52 -10.17 4.45
N VAL A 182 8.57 -9.35 4.38
CA VAL A 182 9.87 -9.76 3.79
C VAL A 182 10.48 -10.93 4.55
N ARG A 183 10.44 -10.87 5.90
CA ARG A 183 10.96 -11.95 6.75
C ARG A 183 10.15 -13.24 6.54
N TRP A 184 8.84 -13.12 6.37
CA TRP A 184 7.96 -14.26 6.15
C TRP A 184 8.22 -14.93 4.79
N LEU A 185 8.35 -14.13 3.72
CA LEU A 185 8.69 -14.59 2.37
C LEU A 185 10.04 -15.31 2.35
N ARG A 186 11.09 -14.72 2.92
CA ARG A 186 12.44 -15.34 3.02
C ARG A 186 12.47 -16.65 3.79
N ARG A 187 11.50 -16.89 4.69
CA ARG A 187 11.38 -18.12 5.49
C ARG A 187 10.44 -19.15 4.84
N ARG A 188 10.03 -18.96 3.60
CA ARG A 188 9.28 -19.99 2.87
C ARG A 188 10.25 -21.11 2.46
N PRO A 189 9.88 -22.39 2.60
CA PRO A 189 10.70 -23.49 2.10
C PRO A 189 11.01 -23.30 0.62
N GLY A 190 12.24 -23.61 0.20
CA GLY A 190 12.61 -23.60 -1.21
C GLY A 190 11.90 -24.73 -1.95
N VAL A 191 10.88 -24.39 -2.73
CA VAL A 191 10.09 -25.33 -3.55
C VAL A 191 10.34 -25.17 -5.04
N LEU A 192 10.98 -24.07 -5.45
CA LEU A 192 11.39 -23.82 -6.83
C LEU A 192 12.92 -23.75 -6.93
N ALA A 193 13.48 -24.46 -7.91
CA ALA A 193 14.87 -24.33 -8.30
C ALA A 193 15.14 -22.98 -8.99
N PRO A 194 16.37 -22.46 -8.96
CA PRO A 194 16.72 -21.18 -9.61
C PRO A 194 16.32 -21.10 -11.09
N GLU A 195 16.45 -22.20 -11.83
CA GLU A 195 16.08 -22.28 -13.24
C GLU A 195 14.56 -22.20 -13.44
N GLU A 196 13.78 -22.75 -12.50
CA GLU A 196 12.31 -22.67 -12.52
C GLU A 196 11.85 -21.24 -12.23
N VAL A 197 12.47 -20.58 -11.24
CA VAL A 197 12.25 -19.16 -10.95
C VAL A 197 12.55 -18.33 -12.20
N GLY A 198 13.68 -18.56 -12.87
CA GLY A 198 14.05 -17.85 -14.10
C GLY A 198 13.01 -17.99 -15.21
N ARG A 199 12.49 -19.21 -15.45
CA ARG A 199 11.42 -19.44 -16.44
C ARG A 199 10.13 -18.73 -16.07
N LEU A 200 9.74 -18.79 -14.79
CA LEU A 200 8.53 -18.12 -14.30
C LEU A 200 8.62 -16.60 -14.46
N VAL A 201 9.76 -16.02 -14.10
CA VAL A 201 10.01 -14.58 -14.23
C VAL A 201 9.98 -14.16 -15.69
N ALA A 202 10.64 -14.91 -16.58
CA ALA A 202 10.62 -14.62 -18.01
C ALA A 202 9.19 -14.64 -18.58
N SER A 203 8.37 -15.63 -18.22
CA SER A 203 6.95 -15.63 -18.61
C SER A 203 6.17 -14.50 -17.97
N ALA A 204 6.35 -14.25 -16.67
CA ALA A 204 5.60 -13.24 -15.93
C ALA A 204 5.92 -11.80 -16.38
N ALA A 205 7.11 -11.55 -16.93
CA ALA A 205 7.50 -10.24 -17.46
C ALA A 205 6.80 -9.88 -18.78
N LEU A 206 6.24 -10.86 -19.51
CA LEU A 206 5.54 -10.63 -20.76
C LEU A 206 4.11 -10.13 -20.51
N PRO A 207 3.70 -8.98 -21.08
CA PRO A 207 2.31 -8.50 -20.99
C PRO A 207 1.28 -9.53 -21.50
N SER A 208 1.63 -10.27 -22.56
CA SER A 208 0.78 -11.30 -23.17
C SER A 208 0.40 -12.43 -22.21
N THR A 209 1.24 -12.74 -21.22
CA THR A 209 0.93 -13.73 -20.15
C THR A 209 -0.31 -13.35 -19.37
N TRP A 210 -0.59 -12.06 -19.23
CA TRP A 210 -1.68 -11.55 -18.42
C TRP A 210 -2.97 -11.28 -19.20
N GLY A 211 -2.98 -11.60 -20.49
CA GLY A 211 -4.15 -11.50 -21.35
C GLY A 211 -4.51 -10.07 -21.77
N GLN A 212 -3.63 -9.10 -21.56
CA GLN A 212 -3.83 -7.71 -21.97
C GLN A 212 -2.67 -7.16 -22.80
N SER A 213 -3.01 -6.61 -23.97
CA SER A 213 -2.25 -5.58 -24.70
C SER A 213 -2.63 -4.16 -24.20
N GLY A 214 -3.38 -4.05 -23.10
CA GLY A 214 -3.88 -2.81 -22.54
C GLY A 214 -2.75 -1.96 -21.97
N GLY A 215 -2.68 -0.71 -22.43
CA GLY A 215 -1.54 0.19 -22.22
C GLY A 215 -1.09 0.29 -20.77
N VAL A 216 0.22 0.44 -20.61
CA VAL A 216 0.84 0.81 -19.34
C VAL A 216 0.13 2.05 -18.79
N VAL A 217 -0.43 1.94 -17.58
CA VAL A 217 -0.87 3.14 -16.86
C VAL A 217 0.39 3.86 -16.41
N GLU A 218 0.91 4.73 -17.27
CA GLU A 218 2.01 5.62 -16.89
C GLU A 218 1.47 6.69 -15.95
N ALA A 219 1.73 6.50 -14.65
CA ALA A 219 1.36 7.46 -13.64
C ALA A 219 2.45 8.52 -13.48
N ASP A 220 2.07 9.79 -13.35
CA ASP A 220 2.99 10.88 -13.00
C ASP A 220 3.39 10.78 -11.51
N HIS A 221 4.35 9.90 -11.23
CA HIS A 221 4.88 9.71 -9.88
C HIS A 221 5.55 10.97 -9.35
N ASP A 222 6.07 11.84 -10.21
CA ASP A 222 6.71 13.08 -9.78
C ASP A 222 5.65 14.09 -9.29
N ALA A 223 4.48 14.15 -9.95
CA ALA A 223 3.31 14.86 -9.44
C ALA A 223 2.84 14.29 -8.10
N PHE A 224 2.78 12.97 -7.97
CA PHE A 224 2.42 12.35 -6.72
C PHE A 224 3.41 12.69 -5.60
N GLU A 225 4.71 12.68 -5.88
CA GLU A 225 5.74 13.08 -4.92
C GLU A 225 5.66 14.58 -4.57
N ARG A 226 5.29 15.45 -5.51
CA ARG A 226 4.97 16.86 -5.20
C ARG A 226 3.80 16.95 -4.22
N LEU A 227 2.70 16.24 -4.48
CA LEU A 227 1.54 16.19 -3.59
C LEU A 227 1.90 15.65 -2.20
N ARG A 228 2.67 14.56 -2.12
CA ARG A 228 3.17 14.00 -0.85
C ARG A 228 3.99 15.01 -0.05
N ARG A 229 4.88 15.76 -0.71
CA ARG A 229 5.67 16.82 -0.06
C ARG A 229 4.77 17.92 0.50
N GLU A 230 3.72 18.32 -0.22
CA GLU A 230 2.75 19.30 0.26
C GLU A 230 1.94 18.80 1.46
N VAL A 231 1.45 17.56 1.42
CA VAL A 231 0.79 16.91 2.56
C VAL A 231 1.72 16.86 3.78
N GLY A 232 2.99 16.52 3.57
CA GLY A 232 4.01 16.51 4.62
C GLY A 232 4.24 17.89 5.23
N ARG A 233 4.31 18.95 4.41
CA ARG A 233 4.43 20.36 4.86
C ARG A 233 3.19 20.77 5.65
N ALA A 234 1.99 20.48 5.14
CA ALA A 234 0.73 20.77 5.82
C ALA A 234 0.65 20.08 7.20
N ARG A 235 1.00 18.80 7.27
CA ARG A 235 1.05 18.05 8.54
C ARG A 235 2.02 18.68 9.54
N ARG A 236 3.23 19.08 9.12
CA ARG A 236 4.20 19.75 10.01
C ARG A 236 3.66 21.07 10.56
N ARG A 237 3.06 21.90 9.70
CA ARG A 237 2.42 23.16 10.14
C ARG A 237 1.30 22.91 11.14
N ARG A 238 0.43 21.93 10.88
CA ARG A 238 -0.66 21.56 11.79
C ARG A 238 -0.14 21.10 13.16
N MET A 239 0.93 20.30 13.19
CA MET A 239 1.56 19.88 14.46
C MET A 239 2.18 21.07 15.20
N ALA A 240 2.83 22.00 14.49
CA ALA A 240 3.37 23.22 15.10
C ALA A 240 2.26 24.07 15.72
N TRP A 241 1.15 24.29 15.01
CA TRP A 241 -0.03 24.98 15.56
C TRP A 241 -0.62 24.28 16.78
N GLY A 242 -0.72 22.95 16.76
CA GLY A 242 -1.14 22.18 17.93
C GLY A 242 -0.22 22.40 19.14
N GLY A 243 1.09 22.50 18.91
CA GLY A 243 2.07 22.84 19.94
C GLY A 243 1.90 24.26 20.49
N VAL A 244 1.65 25.25 19.62
CA VAL A 244 1.39 26.65 20.03
C VAL A 244 0.13 26.73 20.90
N VAL A 245 -0.96 26.07 20.50
CA VAL A 245 -2.21 26.02 21.27
C VAL A 245 -2.00 25.36 22.63
N MET A 246 -1.26 24.24 22.67
CA MET A 246 -0.93 23.56 23.93
C MET A 246 -0.11 24.46 24.86
N ALA A 247 0.92 25.13 24.33
CA ALA A 247 1.76 26.04 25.12
C ALA A 247 0.95 27.22 25.68
N ALA A 248 0.06 27.81 24.87
CA ALA A 248 -0.83 28.87 25.32
C ALA A 248 -1.79 28.41 26.43
N ALA A 249 -2.34 27.19 26.31
CA ALA A 249 -3.21 26.61 27.34
C ALA A 249 -2.46 26.35 28.66
N VAL A 250 -1.22 25.86 28.59
CA VAL A 250 -0.36 25.67 29.78
C VAL A 250 -0.03 27.02 30.42
N ALA A 251 0.35 28.03 29.65
CA ALA A 251 0.64 29.36 30.17
C ALA A 251 -0.58 29.98 30.87
N ALA A 252 -1.77 29.87 30.26
CA ALA A 252 -3.01 30.33 30.87
C ALA A 252 -3.33 29.61 32.20
N LEU A 253 -3.09 28.29 32.27
CA LEU A 253 -3.26 27.52 33.50
C LEU A 253 -2.28 27.96 34.59
N VAL A 254 -1.00 28.21 34.24
CA VAL A 254 0.00 28.72 35.20
C VAL A 254 -0.40 30.07 35.76
N VAL A 255 -0.88 30.99 34.91
CA VAL A 255 -1.40 32.30 35.35
C VAL A 255 -2.60 32.14 36.29
N ALA A 256 -3.54 31.26 35.94
CA ALA A 256 -4.73 31.02 36.76
C ALA A 256 -4.38 30.43 38.15
N VAL A 257 -3.47 29.46 38.21
CA VAL A 257 -2.99 28.88 39.48
C VAL A 257 -2.24 29.93 40.31
N GLY A 258 -1.39 30.74 39.67
CA GLY A 258 -0.69 31.83 40.34
C GLY A 258 -1.64 32.85 40.97
N LEU A 259 -2.69 33.25 40.25
CA LEU A 259 -3.72 34.15 40.77
C LEU A 259 -4.49 33.52 41.95
N ALA A 260 -4.87 32.25 41.87
CA ALA A 260 -5.57 31.54 42.94
C ALA A 260 -4.72 31.41 44.22
N LEU A 261 -3.43 31.07 44.09
CA LEU A 261 -2.50 31.04 45.21
C LEU A 261 -2.28 32.42 45.83
N GLY A 262 -2.20 33.47 45.02
CA GLY A 262 -2.09 34.85 45.49
C GLY A 262 -3.29 35.29 46.34
N THR A 263 -4.52 34.89 45.96
CA THR A 263 -5.73 35.19 46.74
C THR A 263 -5.81 34.44 48.08
N LEU A 264 -5.24 33.23 48.15
CA LEU A 264 -5.20 32.44 49.40
C LEU A 264 -4.19 33.00 50.41
N VAL A 265 -3.05 33.52 49.93
CA VAL A 265 -2.03 34.13 50.82
C VAL A 265 -2.46 35.52 51.31
N GLY A 266 -3.22 36.28 50.50
CA GLY A 266 -3.70 37.61 50.89
C GLY A 266 -4.88 37.64 51.88
N THR A 267 -5.39 36.47 52.29
CA THR A 267 -6.53 36.33 53.22
C THR A 267 -6.15 35.69 54.56
N ALA A 268 -4.88 35.35 54.76
CA ALA A 268 -4.30 34.85 56.01
C ALA A 268 -3.51 35.96 56.73
#